data_AF-A0ABD3IAW0-F1
#
_entry.id   AF-A0ABD3IAW0-F1
#
_cell.length_a   1.000
_cell.length_b   1.000
_cell.length_c   1.000
_cell.angle_alpha   90.00
_cell.angle_beta   90.00
_cell.angle_gamma   90.00
#
_symmetry.space_group_name_H-M   'P 1'
#
loop_
_entity.id
_entity.type
_entity.pdbx_description
1 polymer ?
#
loop_
_entity_poly.entity_id
_entity_poly.type
_entity_poly.pdbx_seq_one_letter_code
_entity_poly.pdbx_strand_id
1 'polypeptide(L)'
;MDQVICFRTEKGQDAISSAGYCYRVDRPSADGDLFWRCLKMRCPGRLHTQSDVNFSDPMRHGRDHSYPPNAEDGMIRKAVSRMRGHFAMENISIPWIYQEGANRLSSSETASAMLPVIVSDFESGLDLIPVVRGEFPQAHHQGCYFQFTQAIWRRVQQLGLAQQYIENQLVRVTVRRLMVLGFLPVADVGLGLELIRVSLIGQEAANMGALLD
;
A
#
# COMPACT_ATOMS: atom_id res chain seq x y z
N MET A 1 -18.74 -13.66 -29.77
CA MET A 1 -17.35 -13.39 -29.39
C MET A 1 -17.39 -12.66 -28.07
N ASP A 2 -16.70 -13.17 -27.06
CA ASP A 2 -16.63 -12.50 -25.76
C ASP A 2 -15.91 -11.16 -25.91
N GLN A 3 -16.48 -10.09 -25.35
CA GLN A 3 -15.89 -8.77 -25.45
C GLN A 3 -14.58 -8.72 -24.65
N VAL A 4 -13.48 -8.42 -25.33
CA VAL A 4 -12.18 -8.24 -24.68
C VAL A 4 -11.98 -6.78 -24.31
N ILE A 5 -11.62 -6.53 -23.05
CA ILE A 5 -11.33 -5.20 -22.54
C ILE A 5 -9.86 -5.09 -22.17
N CYS A 6 -9.10 -4.25 -22.87
CA CYS A 6 -7.71 -3.96 -22.54
C CYS A 6 -7.59 -2.82 -21.51
N PHE A 7 -6.66 -2.95 -20.57
CA PHE A 7 -6.31 -1.93 -19.57
C PHE A 7 -4.86 -2.14 -19.06
N ARG A 8 -4.34 -1.19 -18.28
CA ARG A 8 -3.07 -1.35 -17.55
C ARG A 8 -3.28 -1.48 -16.05
N THR A 9 -2.52 -2.38 -15.43
CA THR A 9 -2.53 -2.60 -13.98
C THR A 9 -1.91 -1.42 -13.22
N GLU A 10 -2.04 -1.40 -11.89
CA GLU A 10 -1.42 -0.38 -11.03
C GLU A 10 0.11 -0.35 -11.14
N LYS A 11 0.71 -1.48 -11.51
CA LYS A 11 2.16 -1.62 -11.72
C LYS A 11 2.59 -1.35 -13.17
N GLY A 12 1.69 -0.81 -13.99
CA GLY A 12 1.96 -0.47 -15.40
C GLY A 12 1.96 -1.65 -16.37
N GLN A 13 1.72 -2.89 -15.91
CA GLN A 13 1.67 -4.07 -16.78
C GLN A 13 0.40 -4.10 -17.63
N ASP A 14 0.49 -4.58 -18.87
CA ASP A 14 -0.66 -4.81 -19.73
C ASP A 14 -1.56 -5.92 -19.18
N ALA A 15 -2.87 -5.69 -19.32
CA ALA A 15 -3.90 -6.55 -18.80
C ALA A 15 -5.14 -6.55 -19.70
N ILE A 16 -5.89 -7.65 -19.62
CA ILE A 16 -7.13 -7.83 -20.37
C ILE A 16 -8.21 -8.39 -19.46
N SER A 17 -9.46 -8.12 -19.80
CA SER A 17 -10.62 -8.81 -19.27
C SER A 17 -11.35 -9.55 -20.39
N SER A 18 -11.73 -10.79 -20.11
CA SER A 18 -12.48 -11.67 -21.01
C SER A 18 -13.31 -12.65 -20.18
N ALA A 19 -14.53 -12.94 -20.62
CA ALA A 19 -15.48 -13.83 -19.94
C ALA A 19 -15.70 -13.53 -18.44
N GLY A 20 -15.64 -12.24 -18.04
CA GLY A 20 -15.81 -11.81 -16.64
C GLY A 20 -14.60 -12.10 -15.73
N TYR A 21 -13.44 -12.40 -16.29
CA TYR A 21 -12.18 -12.55 -15.56
C TYR A 21 -11.16 -11.54 -16.05
N CYS A 22 -10.23 -11.17 -15.17
CA CYS A 22 -9.17 -10.22 -15.48
C CYS A 22 -7.79 -10.88 -15.37
N TYR A 23 -6.94 -10.62 -16.35
CA TYR A 23 -5.63 -11.24 -16.48
C TYR A 23 -4.56 -10.20 -16.77
N ARG A 24 -3.33 -10.46 -16.35
CA ARG A 24 -2.12 -9.70 -16.71
C ARG A 24 -1.14 -10.57 -17.47
N VAL A 25 -0.26 -9.95 -18.24
CA VAL A 25 0.87 -10.66 -18.87
C VAL A 25 1.71 -11.35 -17.80
N ASP A 26 1.98 -12.65 -17.98
CA ASP A 26 2.83 -13.45 -17.08
C ASP A 26 4.26 -13.52 -17.63
N ARG A 27 4.44 -14.09 -18.84
CA ARG A 27 5.72 -14.23 -19.53
C ARG A 27 5.53 -14.13 -21.04
N PRO A 28 6.47 -13.52 -21.78
CA PRO A 28 6.50 -13.64 -23.24
C PRO A 28 6.88 -15.08 -23.64
N SER A 29 6.21 -15.65 -24.63
CA SER A 29 6.62 -16.91 -25.25
C SER A 29 7.76 -16.70 -26.24
N ALA A 30 8.63 -17.69 -26.42
CA ALA A 30 9.66 -17.68 -27.47
C ALA A 30 9.06 -17.64 -28.89
N ASP A 31 7.82 -18.11 -29.05
CA ASP A 31 7.10 -18.23 -30.32
C ASP A 31 6.19 -17.02 -30.65
N GLY A 32 6.23 -15.95 -29.84
CA GLY A 32 5.39 -14.75 -30.02
C GLY A 32 4.00 -14.82 -29.36
N ASP A 33 3.62 -15.98 -28.82
CA ASP A 33 2.40 -16.17 -28.03
C ASP A 33 2.42 -15.41 -26.69
N LEU A 34 1.25 -14.97 -26.23
CA LEU A 34 1.09 -14.30 -24.94
C LEU A 34 0.36 -15.17 -23.92
N PHE A 35 1.01 -15.36 -22.77
CA PHE A 35 0.44 -16.05 -21.62
C PHE A 35 -0.02 -15.05 -20.57
N TRP A 36 -1.28 -15.22 -20.16
CA TRP A 36 -1.94 -14.34 -19.22
C TRP A 36 -2.28 -15.09 -17.92
N ARG A 37 -2.04 -14.42 -16.80
CA ARG A 37 -2.33 -14.91 -15.45
C ARG A 37 -3.46 -14.10 -14.83
N CYS A 38 -4.42 -14.81 -14.21
CA CYS A 38 -5.50 -14.17 -13.45
C CYS A 38 -4.95 -13.19 -12.40
N LEU A 39 -5.59 -12.02 -12.29
CA LEU A 39 -5.22 -10.97 -11.33
C LEU A 39 -5.55 -11.34 -9.88
N LYS A 40 -6.56 -12.18 -9.65
CA LYS A 40 -6.98 -12.53 -8.29
C LYS A 40 -5.90 -13.36 -7.59
N MET A 41 -5.56 -12.93 -6.38
CA MET A 41 -4.51 -13.56 -5.58
C MET A 41 -4.76 -15.06 -5.41
N ARG A 42 -3.72 -15.87 -5.63
CA ARG A 42 -3.74 -17.34 -5.56
C ARG A 42 -4.75 -18.02 -6.52
N CYS A 43 -5.33 -17.32 -7.48
CA CYS A 43 -6.16 -17.95 -8.51
C CYS A 43 -5.29 -18.71 -9.53
N PRO A 44 -5.60 -19.98 -9.85
CA PRO A 44 -4.86 -20.76 -10.83
C PRO A 44 -5.18 -20.40 -12.29
N GLY A 45 -6.22 -19.58 -12.52
CA GLY A 45 -6.71 -19.23 -13.86
C GLY A 45 -5.64 -18.69 -14.80
N ARG A 46 -5.66 -19.18 -16.05
CA ARG A 46 -4.74 -18.83 -17.13
C ARG A 46 -5.48 -18.66 -18.44
N LEU A 47 -4.97 -17.77 -19.27
CA LEU A 47 -5.47 -17.50 -20.61
C LEU A 47 -4.28 -17.42 -21.57
N HIS A 48 -4.49 -17.85 -22.80
CA HIS A 48 -3.48 -17.86 -23.86
C HIS A 48 -4.05 -17.23 -25.12
N THR A 49 -3.27 -16.34 -25.73
CA THR A 49 -3.60 -15.68 -27.01
C THR A 49 -2.42 -15.85 -27.97
N GLN A 50 -2.74 -15.99 -29.26
CA GLN A 50 -1.73 -15.98 -30.32
C GLN A 50 -1.16 -14.56 -30.49
N SER A 51 -0.04 -14.47 -31.20
CA SER A 51 0.81 -13.28 -31.35
C SER A 51 0.11 -12.03 -31.89
N ASP A 52 -1.06 -12.15 -32.52
CA ASP A 52 -1.83 -11.00 -33.00
C ASP A 52 -2.79 -10.49 -31.92
N VAL A 53 -2.51 -9.29 -31.40
CA VAL A 53 -3.25 -8.61 -30.32
C VAL A 53 -4.67 -8.19 -30.75
N ASN A 54 -5.09 -8.58 -31.95
CA ASN A 54 -6.39 -8.23 -32.53
C ASN A 54 -7.56 -9.06 -31.98
N PHE A 55 -7.31 -10.02 -31.08
CA PHE A 55 -8.33 -10.82 -30.37
C PHE A 55 -9.40 -11.45 -31.28
N SER A 56 -9.09 -11.60 -32.57
CA SER A 56 -9.96 -12.22 -33.58
C SER A 56 -10.01 -13.74 -33.45
N ASP A 57 -8.95 -14.33 -32.89
CA ASP A 57 -8.85 -15.77 -32.65
C ASP A 57 -9.39 -16.19 -31.28
N PRO A 58 -9.94 -17.42 -31.17
CA PRO A 58 -10.50 -17.92 -29.92
C PRO A 58 -9.45 -18.00 -28.80
N MET A 59 -9.69 -17.29 -27.70
CA MET A 59 -8.81 -17.35 -26.53
C MET A 59 -8.89 -18.72 -25.84
N ARG A 60 -7.74 -19.31 -25.50
CA ARG A 60 -7.68 -20.61 -24.84
C ARG A 60 -7.61 -20.44 -23.33
N HIS A 61 -8.59 -20.99 -22.62
CA HIS A 61 -8.64 -21.01 -21.16
C HIS A 61 -7.88 -22.24 -20.64
N GLY A 62 -6.88 -22.04 -19.79
CA GLY A 62 -6.00 -23.13 -19.34
C GLY A 62 -6.45 -23.83 -18.07
N ARG A 63 -6.76 -23.08 -17.02
CA ARG A 63 -7.23 -23.60 -15.72
C ARG A 63 -8.49 -22.86 -15.28
N ASP A 64 -9.38 -23.58 -14.62
CA ASP A 64 -10.58 -23.01 -14.01
C ASP A 64 -10.23 -21.99 -12.93
N HIS A 65 -11.08 -20.97 -12.79
CA HIS A 65 -10.92 -19.96 -11.76
C HIS A 65 -11.48 -20.46 -10.43
N SER A 66 -10.88 -20.02 -9.33
CA SER A 66 -11.36 -20.33 -7.98
C SER A 66 -12.56 -19.49 -7.53
N TYR A 67 -13.18 -18.76 -8.44
CA TYR A 67 -14.25 -17.81 -8.17
C TYR A 67 -15.12 -17.61 -9.43
N PRO A 68 -16.40 -17.24 -9.27
CA PRO A 68 -17.30 -17.00 -10.40
C PRO A 68 -16.90 -15.74 -11.19
N PRO A 69 -17.28 -15.65 -12.48
CA PRO A 69 -16.97 -14.49 -13.32
C PRO A 69 -17.74 -13.25 -12.86
N ASN A 70 -17.13 -12.07 -13.02
CA ASN A 70 -17.75 -10.76 -12.81
C ASN A 70 -17.53 -9.88 -14.05
N ALA A 71 -18.60 -9.63 -14.81
CA ALA A 71 -18.56 -8.85 -16.04
C ALA A 71 -18.15 -7.38 -15.82
N GLU A 72 -18.36 -6.83 -14.62
CA GLU A 72 -18.09 -5.42 -14.32
C GLU A 72 -16.62 -5.16 -13.95
N ASP A 73 -15.90 -6.16 -13.39
CA ASP A 73 -14.53 -5.98 -12.88
C ASP A 73 -13.57 -5.47 -13.98
N GLY A 74 -13.73 -5.97 -15.22
CA GLY A 74 -12.96 -5.49 -16.37
C GLY A 74 -13.23 -4.03 -16.72
N MET A 75 -14.49 -3.59 -16.65
CA MET A 75 -14.90 -2.22 -16.95
C MET A 75 -14.39 -1.25 -15.87
N ILE A 76 -14.53 -1.62 -14.59
CA ILE A 76 -14.03 -0.83 -13.45
C ILE A 76 -12.52 -0.64 -13.58
N ARG A 77 -11.77 -1.72 -13.85
CA ARG A 77 -10.31 -1.65 -14.02
C ARG A 77 -9.90 -0.79 -15.21
N LYS A 78 -10.62 -0.85 -16.33
CA LYS A 78 -10.40 0.03 -17.47
C LYS A 78 -10.62 1.50 -17.12
N ALA A 79 -11.71 1.81 -16.42
CA ALA A 79 -12.03 3.18 -16.00
C ALA A 79 -10.95 3.73 -15.05
N VAL A 80 -10.53 2.96 -14.04
CA VAL A 80 -9.44 3.33 -13.13
C VAL A 80 -8.11 3.51 -13.87
N SER A 81 -7.79 2.63 -14.81
CA SER A 81 -6.59 2.73 -15.65
C SER A 81 -6.57 4.02 -16.48
N ARG A 82 -7.71 4.38 -17.10
CA ARG A 82 -7.86 5.64 -17.84
C ARG A 82 -7.72 6.87 -16.96
N MET A 83 -8.41 6.88 -15.81
CA MET A 83 -8.33 7.97 -14.85
C MET A 83 -6.88 8.21 -14.42
N ARG A 84 -6.16 7.16 -14.01
CA ARG A 84 -4.74 7.26 -13.65
C ARG A 84 -3.85 7.71 -14.79
N GLY A 85 -4.10 7.26 -16.02
CA GLY A 85 -3.36 7.69 -17.21
C GLY A 85 -3.54 9.18 -17.50
N HIS A 86 -4.77 9.70 -17.37
CA HIS A 86 -5.07 11.12 -17.51
C HIS A 86 -4.36 11.96 -16.44
N PHE A 87 -4.43 11.53 -15.18
CA PHE A 87 -3.80 12.24 -14.05
C PHE A 87 -2.27 12.23 -14.11
N ALA A 88 -1.66 11.18 -14.67
CA ALA A 88 -0.21 11.13 -14.89
C ALA A 88 0.26 12.13 -15.97
N MET A 89 -0.61 12.52 -16.91
CA MET A 89 -0.28 13.47 -17.99
C MET A 89 -0.48 14.93 -17.57
N GLU A 90 -1.44 15.21 -16.70
CA GLU A 90 -1.81 16.59 -16.33
C GLU A 90 -0.96 17.18 -15.19
N ASN A 91 0.00 16.43 -14.63
CA ASN A 91 0.79 16.83 -13.46
C ASN A 91 -0.08 17.37 -12.30
N ILE A 92 -1.30 16.85 -12.19
CA ILE A 92 -2.25 17.26 -11.16
C ILE A 92 -1.87 16.47 -9.90
N SER A 93 -1.48 17.20 -8.86
CA SER A 93 -1.15 16.58 -7.59
C SER A 93 -2.42 15.95 -7.00
N ILE A 94 -2.30 14.74 -6.45
CA ILE A 94 -3.36 14.11 -5.64
C ILE A 94 -3.91 15.11 -4.59
N PRO A 95 -3.07 15.92 -3.91
CA PRO A 95 -3.53 17.04 -3.10
C PRO A 95 -4.51 17.99 -3.80
N TRP A 96 -4.24 18.49 -5.00
CA TRP A 96 -5.15 19.40 -5.69
C TRP A 96 -6.54 18.78 -5.94
N ILE A 97 -6.60 17.49 -6.28
CA ILE A 97 -7.86 16.77 -6.51
C ILE A 97 -8.70 16.68 -5.23
N TYR A 98 -8.05 16.29 -4.13
CA TYR A 98 -8.74 16.28 -2.84
C TYR A 98 -9.21 17.69 -2.51
N GLN A 99 -8.44 18.73 -2.82
CA GLN A 99 -8.74 20.11 -2.41
C GLN A 99 -9.94 20.63 -3.17
N GLU A 100 -9.98 20.42 -4.48
CA GLU A 100 -11.11 20.75 -5.32
C GLU A 100 -12.37 19.99 -4.89
N GLY A 101 -12.24 18.71 -4.52
CA GLY A 101 -13.33 17.90 -3.95
C GLY A 101 -13.81 18.43 -2.60
N ALA A 102 -12.89 18.73 -1.68
CA ALA A 102 -13.18 19.27 -0.36
C ALA A 102 -13.82 20.66 -0.45
N ASN A 103 -13.34 21.53 -1.35
CA ASN A 103 -13.91 22.87 -1.59
C ASN A 103 -15.36 22.78 -2.06
N ARG A 104 -15.66 21.88 -3.00
CA ARG A 104 -17.04 21.64 -3.48
C ARG A 104 -17.95 21.14 -2.37
N LEU A 105 -17.44 20.26 -1.50
CA LEU A 105 -18.17 19.64 -0.40
C LEU A 105 -18.30 20.55 0.84
N SER A 106 -17.40 21.52 1.03
CA SER A 106 -17.39 22.43 2.18
C SER A 106 -18.63 23.32 2.32
N SER A 107 -19.42 23.44 1.26
CA SER A 107 -20.68 24.18 1.23
C SER A 107 -21.83 23.49 1.99
N SER A 108 -21.64 22.23 2.43
CA SER A 108 -22.64 21.45 3.15
C SER A 108 -22.10 20.93 4.50
N GLU A 109 -22.86 21.16 5.56
CA GLU A 109 -22.54 20.74 6.93
C GLU A 109 -22.47 19.20 7.07
N THR A 110 -23.32 18.48 6.33
CA THR A 110 -23.28 17.00 6.27
C THR A 110 -22.07 16.48 5.51
N ALA A 111 -21.63 17.18 4.46
CA ALA A 111 -20.46 16.81 3.69
C ALA A 111 -19.15 17.14 4.44
N SER A 112 -19.15 18.19 5.27
CA SER A 112 -18.05 18.52 6.19
C SER A 112 -17.76 17.38 7.18
N ALA A 113 -18.80 16.70 7.68
CA ALA A 113 -18.67 15.53 8.55
C ALA A 113 -18.17 14.26 7.80
N MET A 114 -18.24 14.27 6.46
CA MET A 114 -17.74 13.20 5.58
C MET A 114 -16.35 13.50 5.00
N LEU A 115 -15.71 14.60 5.40
CA LEU A 115 -14.41 14.98 4.86
C LEU A 115 -13.33 13.94 5.16
N PRO A 116 -12.36 13.76 4.24
CA PRO A 116 -11.40 12.67 4.32
C PRO A 116 -10.42 12.84 5.48
N VAL A 117 -10.11 11.72 6.14
CA VAL A 117 -8.89 11.62 6.96
C VAL A 117 -7.71 11.52 6.01
N ILE A 118 -6.81 12.50 6.07
CA ILE A 118 -5.57 12.50 5.29
C ILE A 118 -4.53 11.72 6.09
N VAL A 119 -4.19 10.52 5.61
CA VAL A 119 -3.21 9.65 6.23
C VAL A 119 -1.88 9.75 5.46
N SER A 120 -0.81 10.15 6.13
CA SER A 120 0.55 10.22 5.54
C SER A 120 1.57 9.49 6.42
N ASP A 121 2.76 9.23 5.91
CA ASP A 121 3.92 8.95 6.75
C ASP A 121 4.25 10.11 7.69
N PHE A 122 5.08 9.80 8.69
CA PHE A 122 5.72 10.75 9.59
C PHE A 122 6.98 11.35 8.93
N GLU A 123 6.90 11.79 7.67
CA GLU A 123 7.93 12.70 7.15
C GLU A 123 7.92 13.98 8.00
N SER A 124 9.05 14.66 8.08
CA SER A 124 9.30 15.86 8.90
C SER A 124 8.01 16.67 9.07
N GLY A 125 7.36 16.56 10.24
CA GLY A 125 6.05 17.16 10.48
C GLY A 125 6.01 18.69 10.32
N LEU A 126 7.16 19.30 10.12
CA LEU A 126 7.36 20.72 9.85
C LEU A 126 6.99 21.13 8.41
N ASP A 127 7.02 20.23 7.42
CA ASP A 127 6.76 20.59 6.01
C ASP A 127 5.37 20.13 5.52
N LEU A 128 4.92 18.94 5.91
CA LEU A 128 3.67 18.37 5.38
C LEU A 128 2.42 18.85 6.16
N ILE A 129 2.49 18.93 7.48
CA ILE A 129 1.33 19.30 8.32
C ILE A 129 0.84 20.72 8.02
N PRO A 130 1.71 21.74 7.88
CA PRO A 130 1.27 23.08 7.52
C PRO A 130 0.64 23.14 6.13
N VAL A 131 1.21 22.43 5.15
CA VAL A 131 0.66 22.36 3.77
C VAL A 131 -0.70 21.68 3.77
N VAL A 132 -0.84 20.53 4.44
CA VAL A 132 -2.13 19.82 4.54
C VAL A 132 -3.17 20.69 5.25
N ARG A 133 -2.80 21.40 6.32
CA ARG A 133 -3.73 22.33 7.00
C ARG A 133 -4.08 23.56 6.16
N GLY A 134 -3.17 24.01 5.29
CA GLY A 134 -3.40 25.14 4.39
C GLY A 134 -4.33 24.77 3.23
N GLU A 135 -4.08 23.64 2.57
CA GLU A 135 -4.88 23.16 1.44
C GLU A 135 -6.19 22.50 1.89
N PHE A 136 -6.19 21.89 3.09
CA PHE A 136 -7.32 21.14 3.66
C PHE A 136 -7.60 21.51 5.13
N PRO A 137 -8.04 22.75 5.39
CA PRO A 137 -8.25 23.22 6.75
C PRO A 137 -9.28 22.41 7.54
N GLN A 138 -10.19 21.74 6.83
CA GLN A 138 -11.27 20.94 7.41
C GLN A 138 -10.98 19.42 7.44
N ALA A 139 -9.85 18.96 6.89
CA ALA A 139 -9.48 17.55 6.90
C ALA A 139 -8.72 17.19 8.18
N HIS A 140 -8.99 16.00 8.71
CA HIS A 140 -8.23 15.48 9.84
C HIS A 140 -6.97 14.77 9.33
N HIS A 141 -5.79 15.28 9.69
CA HIS A 141 -4.51 14.66 9.36
C HIS A 141 -4.13 13.62 10.42
N GLN A 142 -3.74 12.42 9.98
CA GLN A 142 -3.24 11.35 10.85
C GLN A 142 -1.95 10.74 10.30
N GLY A 143 -1.03 10.41 11.20
CA GLY A 143 0.14 9.63 10.85
C GLY A 143 -0.20 8.16 10.61
N CYS A 144 0.43 7.54 9.62
CA CYS A 144 0.21 6.14 9.28
C CYS A 144 1.02 5.22 10.20
N TYR A 145 0.36 4.56 11.16
CA TYR A 145 0.98 3.57 12.06
C TYR A 145 1.72 2.45 11.31
N PHE A 146 1.17 2.00 10.18
CA PHE A 146 1.84 1.02 9.33
C PHE A 146 3.19 1.53 8.82
N GLN A 147 3.25 2.77 8.32
CA GLN A 147 4.50 3.34 7.80
C GLN A 147 5.50 3.63 8.93
N PHE A 148 5.02 4.05 10.12
CA PHE A 148 5.84 4.21 11.32
C PHE A 148 6.51 2.92 11.76
N THR A 149 5.74 1.84 11.91
CA THR A 149 6.29 0.53 12.29
C THR A 149 7.23 -0.03 11.22
N GLN A 150 6.96 0.21 9.94
CA GLN A 150 7.89 -0.13 8.85
C GLN A 150 9.19 0.69 8.91
N ALA A 151 9.15 1.97 9.26
CA ALA A 151 10.35 2.78 9.43
C ALA A 151 11.24 2.26 10.56
N ILE A 152 10.64 1.89 11.70
CA ILE A 152 11.34 1.24 12.81
C ILE A 152 11.95 -0.08 12.35
N TRP A 153 11.20 -0.93 11.65
CA TRP A 153 11.69 -2.21 11.17
C TRP A 153 12.85 -2.06 10.17
N ARG A 154 12.76 -1.12 9.23
CA ARG A 154 13.87 -0.79 8.32
C ARG A 154 15.12 -0.39 9.09
N ARG A 155 14.97 0.38 10.18
CA ARG A 155 16.10 0.77 11.03
C ARG A 155 16.71 -0.43 11.76
N VAL A 156 15.88 -1.33 12.31
CA VAL A 156 16.33 -2.59 12.91
C VAL A 156 17.16 -3.41 11.90
N GLN A 157 16.70 -3.50 10.66
CA GLN A 157 17.43 -4.21 9.59
C GLN A 157 18.75 -3.51 9.24
N GLN A 158 18.77 -2.18 9.09
CA GLN A 158 19.97 -1.40 8.80
C GLN A 158 21.04 -1.53 9.89
N LEU A 159 20.63 -1.72 11.15
CA LEU A 159 21.52 -1.94 12.27
C LEU A 159 22.00 -3.40 12.39
N GLY A 160 21.60 -4.29 11.48
CA GLY A 160 21.93 -5.72 11.55
C GLY A 160 21.21 -6.48 12.67
N LEU A 161 20.21 -5.86 13.31
CA LEU A 161 19.52 -6.41 14.47
C LEU A 161 18.37 -7.38 14.10
N ALA A 162 18.18 -7.70 12.82
CA ALA A 162 17.09 -8.56 12.38
C ALA A 162 17.15 -9.97 13.02
N GLN A 163 18.35 -10.56 13.10
CA GLN A 163 18.53 -11.87 13.74
C GLN A 163 18.35 -11.77 15.27
N GLN A 164 18.92 -10.73 15.87
CA GLN A 164 18.74 -10.46 17.31
C GLN A 164 17.28 -10.23 17.69
N TYR A 165 16.46 -9.60 16.84
CA TYR A 165 15.03 -9.48 17.08
C TYR A 165 14.31 -10.85 17.16
N ILE A 166 14.80 -11.84 16.41
CA ILE A 166 14.28 -13.21 16.41
C ILE A 166 14.79 -13.99 17.63
N GLU A 167 16.05 -13.84 18.00
CA GLU A 167 16.68 -14.70 19.02
C GLU A 167 16.64 -14.09 20.43
N ASN A 168 16.67 -12.77 20.53
CA ASN A 168 16.80 -12.04 21.79
C ASN A 168 15.48 -11.37 22.19
N GLN A 169 14.90 -11.86 23.29
CA GLN A 169 13.64 -11.34 23.83
C GLN A 169 13.73 -9.86 24.22
N LEU A 170 14.86 -9.40 24.77
CA LEU A 170 15.06 -8.01 25.17
C LEU A 170 15.00 -7.08 23.95
N VAL A 171 15.70 -7.44 22.87
CA VAL A 171 15.67 -6.70 21.60
C VAL A 171 14.26 -6.68 21.02
N ARG A 172 13.58 -7.83 21.01
CA ARG A 172 12.20 -7.93 20.50
C ARG A 172 11.22 -7.05 21.27
N VAL A 173 11.26 -7.10 22.59
CA VAL A 173 10.40 -6.29 23.47
C VAL A 173 10.71 -4.80 23.28
N THR A 174 11.97 -4.44 23.19
CA THR A 174 12.40 -3.05 22.99
C THR A 174 11.88 -2.49 21.67
N VAL A 175 12.05 -3.22 20.56
CA VAL A 175 11.52 -2.81 19.25
C VAL A 175 10.00 -2.65 19.30
N ARG A 176 9.27 -3.55 19.98
CA ARG A 176 7.82 -3.42 20.15
C ARG A 176 7.44 -2.22 21.00
N ARG A 177 8.18 -1.92 22.07
CA ARG A 177 7.94 -0.72 22.89
C ARG A 177 8.14 0.56 22.08
N LEU A 178 9.17 0.62 21.23
CA LEU A 178 9.38 1.73 20.30
C LEU A 178 8.20 1.90 19.34
N MET A 179 7.63 0.80 18.84
CA MET A 179 6.42 0.84 18.00
C MET A 179 5.19 1.33 18.76
N VAL A 180 5.08 1.08 20.07
CA VAL A 180 3.95 1.54 20.88
C VAL A 180 3.99 3.05 21.16
N LEU A 181 5.16 3.70 21.05
CA LEU A 181 5.28 5.15 21.25
C LEU A 181 4.37 5.95 20.31
N GLY A 182 4.03 5.41 19.13
CA GLY A 182 3.10 6.05 18.20
C GLY A 182 1.67 6.20 18.74
N PHE A 183 1.32 5.56 19.86
CA PHE A 183 0.03 5.69 20.53
C PHE A 183 0.05 6.62 21.74
N LEU A 184 1.21 7.13 22.14
CA LEU A 184 1.31 8.06 23.27
C LEU A 184 0.88 9.47 22.85
N PRO A 185 0.26 10.23 23.76
CA PRO A 185 0.17 11.68 23.59
C PRO A 185 1.56 12.27 23.36
N VAL A 186 1.66 13.29 22.49
CA VAL A 186 2.95 13.91 22.12
C VAL A 186 3.75 14.37 23.35
N ALA A 187 3.06 14.87 24.38
CA ALA A 187 3.66 15.29 25.64
C ALA A 187 4.36 14.15 26.40
N ASP A 188 3.89 12.91 26.25
CA ASP A 188 4.35 11.74 26.99
C ASP A 188 5.40 10.92 26.23
N VAL A 189 5.63 11.20 24.93
CA VAL A 189 6.60 10.48 24.10
C VAL A 189 8.00 10.53 24.70
N GLY A 190 8.41 11.69 25.23
CA GLY A 190 9.71 11.86 25.88
C GLY A 190 9.87 10.96 27.11
N LEU A 191 8.84 10.90 27.97
CA LEU A 191 8.83 10.01 29.12
C LEU A 191 8.85 8.53 28.70
N GLY A 192 8.07 8.17 27.68
CA GLY A 192 8.06 6.83 27.12
C GLY A 192 9.43 6.37 26.61
N LEU A 193 10.18 7.25 25.94
CA LEU A 193 11.54 6.99 25.49
C LEU A 193 12.51 6.76 26.66
N GLU A 194 12.45 7.59 27.70
CA GLU A 194 13.31 7.42 28.88
C GLU A 194 13.00 6.11 29.62
N LEU A 195 11.73 5.72 29.75
CA LEU A 195 11.36 4.44 30.36
C LEU A 195 11.91 3.24 29.58
N ILE A 196 11.89 3.29 28.24
CA ILE A 196 12.49 2.26 27.38
C ILE A 196 14.00 2.21 27.64
N ARG A 197 14.67 3.37 27.67
CA ARG A 197 16.12 3.48 27.89
C ARG A 197 16.54 2.94 29.25
N VAL A 198 15.86 3.32 30.33
CA VAL A 198 16.16 2.83 31.69
C VAL A 198 15.94 1.32 31.78
N SER A 199 14.86 0.80 31.19
CA SER A 199 14.60 -0.64 31.18
C SER A 199 15.66 -1.43 30.40
N LEU A 200 16.25 -0.86 29.34
CA LEU A 200 17.34 -1.50 28.61
C LEU A 200 18.60 -1.59 29.47
N ILE A 201 19.03 -0.46 30.04
CA ILE A 201 20.24 -0.38 30.88
C ILE A 201 20.13 -1.34 32.08
N GLY A 202 18.97 -1.38 32.74
CA GLY A 202 18.76 -2.27 33.88
C GLY A 202 18.84 -3.76 33.52
N GLN A 203 18.38 -4.16 32.34
CA GLN A 203 18.45 -5.55 31.86
C GLN A 203 19.85 -5.92 31.38
N GLU A 204 20.57 -4.99 30.75
CA GLU A 204 21.98 -5.19 30.38
C GLU A 204 22.87 -5.38 31.62
N ALA A 205 22.69 -4.55 32.66
CA ALA A 205 23.41 -4.67 33.91
C ALA A 205 23.12 -6.00 34.63
N ALA A 206 21.85 -6.44 34.66
CA ALA A 206 21.47 -7.73 35.26
C ALA A 206 22.08 -8.93 34.53
N ASN A 207 22.12 -8.89 33.20
CA ASN A 207 22.73 -9.94 32.38
C ASN A 207 24.26 -10.02 32.57
N MET A 208 24.91 -8.88 32.82
CA MET A 208 26.35 -8.82 33.09
C MET A 208 26.70 -9.35 34.48
N GLY A 209 25.86 -9.08 35.48
CA GLY A 209 26.01 -9.63 36.83
C GLY A 209 25.87 -11.16 36.87
N ALA A 210 24.89 -11.71 36.14
CA ALA A 210 24.65 -13.15 36.05
C ALA A 210 25.72 -13.94 35.28
N LEU A 211 26.66 -13.26 34.59
CA LEU A 211 27.80 -13.88 33.90
C LEU A 211 29.07 -13.91 34.75
N LEU A 212 29.08 -13.18 35.88
CA LEU A 212 30.20 -13.06 36.80
C LEU A 212 30.03 -13.90 38.09
N ASP A 213 28.86 -14.52 38.27
CA ASP A 213 28.53 -15.50 39.31
C ASP A 213 28.55 -16.93 38.74
#